data_AF-A0A963N6D4-F1
#
_entry.id   AF-A0A963N6D4-F1
#
_cell.length_a   1.000
_cell.length_b   1.000
_cell.length_c   1.000
_cell.angle_alpha   90.00
_cell.angle_beta   90.00
_cell.angle_gamma   90.00
#
_symmetry.space_group_name_H-M   'P 1'
#
loop_
_entity.id
_entity.type
_entity.pdbx_description
1 polymer ?
#
loop_
_entity_poly.entity_id
_entity_poly.type
_entity_poly.pdbx_seq_one_letter_code
_entity_poly.pdbx_strand_id
1 'polypeptide(L)'
;KKLESLAKALTARPALKIELTGRVDPAIDVPGLRERWMLDRLRERERERLLDAGETPPALEAIAIPPERFDALLTAAYKAAEFDKPTNFIGFDKSLPVDQMRALMLENAPAGEAELAALAKARAQRVRAWLSTEGKIAAERIFMVAPGAGSGTNAAASRVDFSLR
;
A
#
# COMPACT_ATOMS: atom_id res chain seq x y z
N LYS A 1 20.29 8.45 -4.25
CA LYS A 1 21.38 8.91 -3.35
C LYS A 1 21.59 8.04 -2.10
N LYS A 2 20.69 7.96 -1.10
CA LYS A 2 20.97 7.18 0.15
C LYS A 2 21.21 5.68 -0.09
N LEU A 3 20.37 5.03 -0.89
CA LEU A 3 20.52 3.60 -1.21
C LEU A 3 21.77 3.33 -2.07
N GLU A 4 22.14 4.24 -2.98
CA GLU A 4 23.39 4.15 -3.75
C GLU A 4 24.62 4.19 -2.84
N SER A 5 24.65 5.10 -1.86
CA SER A 5 25.75 5.17 -0.89
C SER A 5 25.87 3.89 -0.07
N LEU A 6 24.74 3.32 0.33
CA LEU A 6 24.69 2.05 1.06
C LEU A 6 25.20 0.89 0.20
N ALA A 7 24.76 0.79 -1.05
CA ALA A 7 25.25 -0.22 -1.99
C ALA A 7 26.77 -0.09 -2.20
N LYS A 8 27.29 1.12 -2.40
CA LYS A 8 28.72 1.37 -2.52
C LYS A 8 29.50 0.88 -1.29
N ALA A 9 29.00 1.13 -0.08
CA ALA A 9 29.62 0.67 1.15
C ALA A 9 29.62 -0.87 1.27
N LEU A 10 28.52 -1.53 0.90
CA LEU A 10 28.39 -2.99 0.92
C LEU A 10 29.27 -3.67 -0.14
N THR A 11 29.47 -3.04 -1.29
CA THR A 11 30.39 -3.51 -2.33
C THR A 11 31.84 -3.39 -1.86
N ALA A 12 32.21 -2.28 -1.21
CA ALA A 12 33.56 -2.07 -0.68
C ALA A 12 33.89 -3.01 0.50
N ARG A 13 32.89 -3.60 1.15
CA ARG A 13 33.06 -4.48 2.32
C ARG A 13 32.28 -5.79 2.12
N PRO A 14 32.81 -6.75 1.33
CA PRO A 14 32.08 -7.97 0.95
C PRO A 14 31.65 -8.85 2.13
N ALA A 15 32.37 -8.79 3.25
CA ALA A 15 32.06 -9.55 4.46
C ALA A 15 30.78 -9.07 5.18
N LEU A 16 30.34 -7.83 4.95
CA LEU A 16 29.17 -7.28 5.65
C LEU A 16 27.86 -7.83 5.11
N LYS A 17 26.92 -8.06 6.01
CA LYS A 17 25.52 -8.38 5.72
C LYS A 17 24.65 -7.21 6.17
N ILE A 18 23.48 -7.07 5.56
CA ILE A 18 22.53 -6.03 5.90
C ILE A 18 21.18 -6.60 6.29
N GLU A 19 20.66 -6.12 7.42
CA GLU A 19 19.31 -6.38 7.89
C GLU A 19 18.41 -5.17 7.60
N LEU A 20 17.23 -5.44 7.05
CA LEU A 20 16.21 -4.47 6.69
C LEU A 20 15.00 -4.66 7.59
N THR A 21 14.57 -3.60 8.28
CA THR A 21 13.33 -3.62 9.07
C THR A 21 12.41 -2.53 8.56
N GLY A 22 11.24 -2.90 8.06
CA GLY A 22 10.21 -1.93 7.69
C GLY A 22 9.54 -1.36 8.94
N ARG A 23 9.33 -0.05 8.95
CA ARG A 23 8.61 0.67 9.99
C ARG A 23 7.37 1.33 9.42
N VAL A 24 6.36 1.42 10.27
CA VAL A 24 5.10 2.10 10.01
C VAL A 24 4.82 3.09 11.11
N ASP A 25 4.15 4.16 10.74
CA ASP A 25 3.59 5.15 11.65
C ASP A 25 2.07 5.15 11.44
N PRO A 26 1.28 4.56 12.36
CA PRO A 26 -0.17 4.48 12.20
C PRO A 26 -0.84 5.83 11.95
N ALA A 27 -0.32 6.94 12.48
CA ALA A 27 -0.94 8.26 12.33
C ALA A 27 -0.98 8.74 10.88
N ILE A 28 0.00 8.34 10.06
CA ILE A 28 0.10 8.73 8.65
C ILE A 28 -0.16 7.57 7.69
N ASP A 29 0.10 6.33 8.12
CA ASP A 29 -0.03 5.16 7.27
C ASP A 29 -1.46 4.63 7.19
N VAL A 30 -2.25 4.74 8.27
CA VAL A 30 -3.66 4.30 8.26
C VAL A 30 -4.48 5.11 7.25
N PRO A 31 -4.44 6.45 7.22
CA PRO A 31 -5.15 7.22 6.19
C PRO A 31 -4.75 6.82 4.76
N GLY A 32 -3.45 6.62 4.51
CA GLY A 32 -2.95 6.22 3.20
C GLY A 32 -3.37 4.80 2.79
N LEU A 33 -3.41 3.86 3.73
CA LEU A 33 -3.92 2.50 3.49
C LEU A 33 -5.40 2.51 3.12
N ARG A 34 -6.21 3.30 3.86
CA ARG A 34 -7.65 3.44 3.59
C ARG A 34 -7.91 4.06 2.22
N GLU A 35 -7.17 5.11 1.88
CA GLU A 35 -7.28 5.74 0.57
C GLU A 35 -6.84 4.79 -0.55
N ARG A 36 -5.73 4.07 -0.37
CA ARG A 36 -5.28 3.07 -1.34
C ARG A 36 -6.32 1.97 -1.55
N TRP A 37 -6.91 1.45 -0.47
CA TRP A 37 -7.96 0.45 -0.55
C TRP A 37 -9.17 0.96 -1.35
N MET A 38 -9.63 2.18 -1.07
CA MET A 38 -10.75 2.79 -1.80
C MET A 38 -10.42 2.93 -3.28
N LEU A 39 -9.25 3.48 -3.61
CA LEU A 39 -8.81 3.63 -5.00
C LEU A 39 -8.73 2.27 -5.72
N ASP A 40 -8.27 1.21 -5.05
CA ASP A 40 -8.22 -0.13 -5.65
C ASP A 40 -9.63 -0.67 -5.96
N ARG A 41 -10.63 -0.36 -5.14
CA ARG A 41 -12.03 -0.67 -5.45
C ARG A 41 -12.54 0.10 -6.67
N LEU A 42 -12.15 1.36 -6.85
CA LEU A 42 -12.47 2.12 -8.07
C LEU A 42 -11.79 1.52 -9.29
N ARG A 43 -10.50 1.16 -9.17
CA ARG A 43 -9.73 0.52 -10.25
C ARG A 43 -10.31 -0.82 -10.65
N GLU A 44 -10.86 -1.58 -9.72
CA GLU A 44 -11.57 -2.83 -10.01
C GLU A 44 -12.80 -2.58 -10.90
N ARG A 45 -13.60 -1.56 -10.58
CA ARG A 45 -14.77 -1.18 -11.41
C ARG A 45 -14.34 -0.71 -12.79
N GLU A 46 -13.22 0.01 -12.88
CA GLU A 46 -12.69 0.41 -14.17
C GLU A 46 -12.15 -0.77 -14.98
N ARG A 47 -11.52 -1.73 -14.29
CA ARG A 47 -11.04 -2.98 -14.90
C ARG A 47 -12.19 -3.78 -15.51
N GLU A 48 -13.27 -3.97 -14.76
CA GLU A 48 -14.48 -4.66 -15.22
C GLU A 48 -15.01 -4.00 -16.49
N ARG A 49 -15.12 -2.66 -16.52
CA ARG A 49 -15.56 -1.95 -17.73
C ARG A 49 -14.61 -2.13 -18.92
N LEU A 50 -13.29 -2.06 -18.70
CA LEU A 50 -12.31 -2.28 -19.77
C LEU A 50 -12.48 -3.68 -20.38
N LEU A 51 -12.68 -4.70 -19.53
CA LEU A 51 -12.94 -6.06 -19.97
C LEU A 51 -14.25 -6.17 -20.76
N ASP A 52 -15.32 -5.55 -20.28
CA ASP A 52 -16.62 -5.52 -20.98
C ASP A 52 -16.54 -4.80 -22.34
N ALA A 53 -15.62 -3.85 -22.48
CA ALA A 53 -15.32 -3.16 -23.74
C ALA A 53 -14.39 -3.97 -24.67
N GLY A 54 -13.96 -5.17 -24.27
CA GLY A 54 -13.03 -6.01 -25.04
C GLY A 54 -11.58 -5.54 -24.99
N GLU A 55 -11.23 -4.65 -24.05
CA GLU A 55 -9.88 -4.16 -23.85
C GLU A 55 -9.10 -5.08 -22.89
N THR A 56 -7.77 -5.15 -23.05
CA THR A 56 -6.90 -5.83 -22.09
C THR A 56 -6.43 -4.82 -21.04
N PRO A 57 -6.94 -4.86 -19.79
CA PRO A 57 -6.54 -3.91 -18.78
C PRO A 57 -5.09 -4.16 -18.32
N PRO A 58 -4.35 -3.11 -17.91
CA PRO A 58 -3.05 -3.28 -17.27
C PRO A 58 -3.20 -3.90 -15.87
N ALA A 59 -2.07 -4.07 -15.16
CA ALA A 59 -2.10 -4.42 -13.74
C ALA A 59 -2.96 -3.43 -12.95
N LEU A 60 -3.66 -3.92 -11.91
CA LEU A 60 -4.66 -3.15 -11.16
C LEU A 60 -4.10 -1.79 -10.72
N GLU A 61 -2.90 -1.74 -10.16
CA GLU A 61 -2.22 -0.51 -9.70
C GLU A 61 -2.05 0.56 -10.79
N ALA A 62 -1.94 0.13 -12.04
CA ALA A 62 -1.65 0.97 -13.20
C ALA A 62 -2.91 1.41 -13.94
N ILE A 63 -4.08 0.91 -13.54
CA ILE A 63 -5.36 1.38 -14.08
C ILE A 63 -5.58 2.83 -13.63
N ALA A 64 -5.72 3.72 -14.61
CA ALA A 64 -6.06 5.12 -14.36
C ALA A 64 -7.52 5.23 -13.92
N ILE A 65 -7.81 6.15 -13.00
CA ILE A 65 -9.17 6.54 -12.64
C ILE A 65 -9.41 7.88 -13.31
N PRO A 66 -10.15 7.94 -14.43
CA PRO A 66 -10.43 9.20 -15.11
C PRO A 66 -11.24 10.13 -14.20
N PRO A 67 -10.88 11.42 -14.03
CA PRO A 67 -11.60 12.34 -13.15
C PRO A 67 -13.10 12.43 -13.43
N GLU A 68 -13.48 12.42 -14.72
CA GLU A 68 -14.86 12.46 -15.19
C GLU A 68 -15.67 11.20 -14.85
N ARG A 69 -14.99 10.12 -14.44
CA ARG A 69 -15.61 8.85 -14.04
C ARG A 69 -15.49 8.56 -12.57
N PHE A 70 -14.81 9.41 -11.81
CA PHE A 70 -14.56 9.21 -10.37
C PHE A 70 -15.86 8.95 -9.61
N ASP A 71 -16.87 9.80 -9.74
CA ASP A 71 -18.13 9.69 -9.01
C ASP A 71 -18.90 8.41 -9.35
N ALA A 72 -18.92 8.03 -10.64
CA ALA A 72 -19.58 6.82 -11.11
C ALA A 72 -18.88 5.56 -10.58
N LEU A 73 -17.54 5.54 -10.64
CA LEU A 73 -16.71 4.45 -10.13
C LEU A 73 -16.81 4.34 -8.61
N LEU A 74 -16.81 5.47 -7.89
CA LEU A 74 -16.99 5.52 -6.43
C LEU A 74 -18.37 5.00 -6.04
N THR A 75 -19.42 5.40 -6.75
CA THR A 75 -20.78 4.90 -6.51
C THR A 75 -20.86 3.39 -6.72
N ALA A 76 -20.29 2.87 -7.81
CA ALA A 76 -20.26 1.44 -8.10
C ALA A 76 -19.43 0.66 -7.07
N ALA A 77 -18.27 1.19 -6.69
CA ALA A 77 -17.40 0.62 -5.67
C ALA A 77 -18.08 0.59 -4.30
N TYR A 78 -18.73 1.68 -3.89
CA TYR A 78 -19.50 1.78 -2.65
C TYR A 78 -20.61 0.71 -2.62
N LYS A 79 -21.44 0.64 -3.66
CA LYS A 79 -22.55 -0.33 -3.75
C LYS A 79 -22.08 -1.78 -3.60
N ALA A 80 -20.95 -2.10 -4.22
CA ALA A 80 -20.38 -3.44 -4.23
C ALA A 80 -19.45 -3.74 -3.03
N ALA A 81 -19.13 -2.75 -2.20
CA ALA A 81 -18.32 -2.97 -1.00
C ALA A 81 -19.15 -3.70 0.08
N GLU A 82 -18.50 -4.60 0.82
CA GLU A 82 -19.11 -5.39 1.87
C GLU A 82 -18.88 -4.73 3.24
N PHE A 83 -19.84 -3.90 3.65
CA PHE A 83 -19.94 -3.32 4.99
C PHE A 83 -21.39 -2.86 5.22
N ASP A 84 -21.73 -2.55 6.47
CA ASP A 84 -23.07 -2.09 6.85
C ASP A 84 -23.34 -0.69 6.28
N LYS A 85 -24.18 -0.63 5.24
CA LYS A 85 -24.56 0.62 4.58
C LYS A 85 -25.77 1.26 5.27
N PRO A 86 -25.83 2.59 5.42
CA PRO A 86 -27.03 3.27 5.86
C PRO A 86 -28.19 2.99 4.91
N THR A 87 -29.21 2.30 5.42
CA THR A 87 -30.45 2.02 4.69
C THR A 87 -31.51 3.07 5.03
N ASN A 88 -32.40 3.35 4.07
CA ASN A 88 -33.60 4.14 4.33
C ASN A 88 -34.63 3.31 5.11
N PHE A 89 -35.66 3.95 5.67
CA PHE A 89 -36.75 3.32 6.43
C PHE A 89 -37.50 2.17 5.72
N ILE A 90 -37.28 1.97 4.42
CA ILE A 90 -37.89 0.91 3.57
C ILE A 90 -36.87 -0.19 3.22
N GLY A 91 -35.64 -0.13 3.72
CA GLY A 91 -34.59 -1.16 3.51
C GLY A 91 -33.78 -1.02 2.23
N PHE A 92 -33.97 0.05 1.45
CA PHE A 92 -33.12 0.37 0.29
C PHE A 92 -31.91 1.22 0.69
N ASP A 93 -30.76 0.98 0.06
CA ASP A 93 -29.58 1.85 0.17
C ASP A 93 -29.97 3.30 -0.10
N LYS A 94 -29.65 4.19 0.84
CA LYS A 94 -29.88 5.62 0.65
C LYS A 94 -29.00 6.10 -0.51
N SER A 95 -29.57 6.88 -1.44
CA SER A 95 -28.74 7.67 -2.36
C SER A 95 -28.00 8.71 -1.54
N LEU A 96 -26.74 8.43 -1.24
CA LEU A 96 -25.87 9.30 -0.47
C LEU A 96 -25.11 10.23 -1.41
N PRO A 97 -24.84 11.49 -1.00
CA PRO A 97 -23.87 12.34 -1.68
C PRO A 97 -22.52 11.64 -1.82
N VAL A 98 -21.80 11.96 -2.91
CA VAL A 98 -20.48 11.38 -3.24
C VAL A 98 -19.50 11.44 -2.06
N ASP A 99 -19.45 12.59 -1.38
CA ASP A 99 -18.58 12.78 -0.22
C ASP A 99 -18.91 11.85 0.95
N GLN A 100 -20.20 11.54 1.16
CA GLN A 100 -20.63 10.61 2.21
C GLN A 100 -20.28 9.16 1.86
N MET A 101 -20.43 8.77 0.59
CA MET A 101 -19.98 7.45 0.12
C MET A 101 -18.47 7.29 0.29
N ARG A 102 -17.70 8.33 -0.07
CA ARG A 102 -16.24 8.37 0.14
C ARG A 102 -15.89 8.20 1.61
N ALA A 103 -16.52 8.97 2.50
CA ALA A 103 -16.28 8.90 3.93
C ALA A 103 -16.53 7.49 4.50
N LEU A 104 -17.67 6.88 4.14
CA LEU A 104 -18.00 5.52 4.57
C LEU A 104 -17.02 4.47 4.04
N MET A 105 -16.59 4.59 2.79
CA MET A 105 -15.56 3.72 2.23
C MET A 105 -14.24 3.83 2.99
N LEU A 106 -13.79 5.06 3.30
CA LEU A 106 -12.56 5.28 4.06
C LEU A 106 -12.68 4.77 5.51
N GLU A 107 -13.83 4.97 6.15
CA GLU A 107 -14.09 4.53 7.52
C GLU A 107 -14.04 3.01 7.65
N ASN A 108 -14.67 2.29 6.70
CA ASN A 108 -14.77 0.83 6.68
C ASN A 108 -13.59 0.15 6.00
N ALA A 109 -12.62 0.90 5.47
CA ALA A 109 -11.45 0.33 4.83
C ALA A 109 -10.55 -0.38 5.87
N PRO A 110 -10.10 -1.62 5.58
CA PRO A 110 -9.20 -2.36 6.45
C PRO A 110 -7.87 -1.62 6.57
N ALA A 111 -7.47 -1.32 7.80
CA ALA A 111 -6.22 -0.63 8.12
C ALA A 111 -5.76 -0.96 9.55
N GLY A 112 -5.95 -2.21 9.97
CA GLY A 112 -5.56 -2.70 11.29
C GLY A 112 -4.08 -3.11 11.34
N GLU A 113 -3.73 -3.83 12.41
CA GLU A 113 -2.35 -4.30 12.63
C GLU A 113 -1.84 -5.18 11.48
N ALA A 114 -2.71 -6.01 10.88
CA ALA A 114 -2.35 -6.88 9.77
C ALA A 114 -1.95 -6.08 8.53
N GLU A 115 -2.71 -5.05 8.15
CA GLU A 115 -2.41 -4.19 7.01
C GLU A 115 -1.16 -3.35 7.24
N LEU A 116 -0.97 -2.85 8.47
CA LEU A 116 0.24 -2.14 8.86
C LEU A 116 1.48 -3.05 8.82
N ALA A 117 1.38 -4.29 9.31
CA ALA A 117 2.47 -5.27 9.21
C ALA A 117 2.79 -5.61 7.75
N ALA A 118 1.76 -5.77 6.90
CA ALA A 118 1.92 -5.98 5.47
C ALA A 118 2.62 -4.78 4.79
N LEU A 119 2.25 -3.55 5.16
CA LEU A 119 2.89 -2.33 4.67
C LEU A 119 4.37 -2.25 5.07
N ALA A 120 4.70 -2.55 6.33
CA ALA A 120 6.08 -2.62 6.80
C ALA A 120 6.90 -3.64 5.99
N LYS A 121 6.35 -4.84 5.78
CA LYS A 121 6.98 -5.88 4.97
C LYS A 121 7.19 -5.40 3.53
N ALA A 122 6.17 -4.82 2.89
CA ALA A 122 6.25 -4.32 1.53
C ALA A 122 7.33 -3.24 1.36
N ARG A 123 7.49 -2.34 2.35
CA ARG A 123 8.56 -1.34 2.36
C ARG A 123 9.95 -1.97 2.36
N ALA A 124 10.20 -2.93 3.26
CA ALA A 124 11.47 -3.64 3.32
C ALA A 124 11.73 -4.45 2.04
N GLN A 125 10.70 -5.07 1.45
CA GLN A 125 10.80 -5.79 0.18
C GLN A 125 11.20 -4.89 -0.98
N ARG A 126 10.62 -3.69 -1.09
CA ARG A 126 10.99 -2.71 -2.13
C ARG A 126 12.46 -2.31 -2.03
N VAL A 127 12.96 -2.10 -0.81
CA VAL A 127 14.37 -1.77 -0.58
C VAL A 127 15.28 -2.97 -0.88
N ARG A 128 14.88 -4.19 -0.49
CA ARG A 128 15.59 -5.43 -0.83
C ARG A 128 15.70 -5.61 -2.34
N ALA A 129 14.59 -5.46 -3.06
CA ALA A 129 14.55 -5.55 -4.52
C ALA A 129 15.54 -4.55 -5.13
N TRP A 130 15.45 -3.27 -4.75
CA TRP A 130 16.37 -2.24 -5.24
C TRP A 130 17.84 -2.56 -4.96
N LEU A 131 18.17 -3.00 -3.73
CA LEU A 131 19.56 -3.36 -3.38
C LEU A 131 20.08 -4.52 -4.21
N SER A 132 19.22 -5.51 -4.53
CA SER A 132 19.60 -6.64 -5.37
C SER A 132 19.72 -6.31 -6.86
N THR A 133 18.79 -5.51 -7.42
CA THR A 133 18.75 -5.23 -8.85
C THR A 133 19.65 -4.06 -9.23
N GLU A 134 19.39 -2.90 -8.64
CA GLU A 134 20.11 -1.65 -8.94
C GLU A 134 21.42 -1.57 -8.16
N GLY A 135 21.37 -1.93 -6.87
CA GLY A 135 22.52 -1.93 -5.99
C GLY A 135 23.51 -3.07 -6.26
N LYS A 136 23.10 -4.10 -7.03
CA LYS A 136 23.89 -5.28 -7.37
C LYS A 136 24.49 -5.99 -6.14
N ILE A 137 23.81 -5.91 -5.00
CA ILE A 137 24.19 -6.61 -3.79
C ILE A 137 23.59 -8.01 -3.82
N ALA A 138 24.42 -9.02 -3.59
CA ALA A 138 24.00 -10.40 -3.60
C ALA A 138 22.86 -10.64 -2.60
N ALA A 139 21.80 -11.34 -3.02
CA ALA A 139 20.54 -11.43 -2.29
C ALA A 139 20.69 -12.15 -0.93
N GLU A 140 21.66 -13.06 -0.83
CA GLU A 140 22.05 -13.77 0.39
C GLU A 140 22.74 -12.86 1.43
N ARG A 141 23.09 -11.62 1.07
CA ARG A 141 23.61 -10.60 1.99
C ARG A 141 22.52 -9.68 2.52
N ILE A 142 21.29 -9.78 2.01
CA ILE A 142 20.17 -8.88 2.33
C ILE A 142 19.08 -9.64 3.07
N PHE A 143 19.00 -9.41 4.37
CA PHE A 143 18.05 -10.05 5.28
C PHE A 143 16.92 -9.10 5.61
N MET A 144 15.69 -9.59 5.65
CA MET A 144 14.55 -8.84 6.16
C MET A 144 14.18 -9.34 7.55
N VAL A 145 13.92 -8.42 8.47
CA VAL A 145 13.55 -8.72 9.84
C VAL A 145 12.15 -8.20 10.13
N ALA A 146 11.41 -8.91 10.98
CA ALA A 146 10.07 -8.52 11.38
C ALA A 146 10.07 -7.17 12.14
N PRO A 147 9.02 -6.35 11.97
CA PRO A 147 8.85 -5.13 12.75
C PRO A 147 8.87 -5.45 14.25
N GLY A 148 9.73 -4.76 15.02
CA GLY A 148 9.87 -4.96 16.47
C GLY A 148 11.20 -5.59 16.92
N ALA A 149 11.97 -6.20 16.01
CA ALA A 149 13.26 -6.84 16.36
C ALA A 149 14.50 -5.91 16.27
N GLY A 150 14.34 -4.68 15.73
CA GLY A 150 15.44 -3.70 15.60
C GLY A 150 15.43 -2.62 16.69
N SER A 151 16.60 -2.26 17.23
CA SER A 151 16.79 -1.29 18.32
C SER A 151 16.72 0.19 17.88
N GLY A 152 15.61 0.59 17.24
CA GLY A 152 15.39 1.98 16.83
C GLY A 152 14.41 2.70 17.76
N THR A 153 14.86 3.74 18.46
CA THR A 153 14.12 4.47 19.52
C THR A 153 13.09 5.49 19.01
N ASN A 154 12.73 5.48 17.72
CA ASN A 154 11.73 6.40 17.20
C ASN A 154 10.71 5.65 16.31
N ALA A 155 9.57 5.30 16.91
CA ALA A 155 8.49 4.57 16.27
C ALA A 155 7.64 5.45 15.32
N ALA A 156 7.77 6.78 15.41
CA ALA A 156 6.92 7.75 14.72
C ALA A 156 7.44 8.16 13.33
N ALA A 157 7.97 7.22 12.54
CA ALA A 157 8.37 7.52 11.17
C ALA A 157 8.22 6.33 10.24
N SER A 158 7.51 6.53 9.13
CA SER A 158 7.43 5.60 8.00
C SER A 158 8.78 5.50 7.28
N ARG A 159 9.51 4.40 7.51
CA ARG A 159 10.88 4.20 6.98
C ARG A 159 11.29 2.73 6.88
N VAL A 160 12.49 2.50 6.36
CA VAL A 160 13.20 1.22 6.48
C VAL A 160 14.48 1.47 7.27
N ASP A 161 14.65 0.76 8.38
CA ASP A 161 15.85 0.77 9.19
C ASP A 161 16.86 -0.23 8.63
N PHE A 162 18.15 0.11 8.74
CA PHE A 162 19.26 -0.70 8.28
C PHE A 162 20.18 -1.03 9.45
N SER A 163 20.55 -2.31 9.59
CA SER A 163 21.59 -2.74 10.51
C SER A 163 22.65 -3.53 9.76
N LEU A 164 23.93 -3.30 10.09
CA LEU A 164 25.05 -3.99 9.48
C LEU A 164 25.58 -5.05 10.45
N ARG A 165 25.90 -6.23 9.93
CA ARG A 165 26.56 -7.31 10.66
C ARG A 165 27.77 -7.81 9.88
#